data_AF-B4SEM0-F1
#
_entry.id   AF-B4SEM0-F1
#
_cell.length_a   1.000
_cell.length_b   1.000
_cell.length_c   1.000
_cell.angle_alpha   90.00
_cell.angle_beta   90.00
_cell.angle_gamma   90.00
#
_symmetry.space_group_name_H-M   'P 1'
#
loop_
_entity.id
_entity.type
_entity.pdbx_description
1 polymer ?
#
loop_
_entity_poly.entity_id
_entity_poly.type
_entity_poly.pdbx_seq_one_letter_code
_entity_poly.pdbx_strand_id
1 'polypeptide(L)'
;MVNLQPSFYFCHAFDLGTRLTHFSEWIKRDSLPVAPKVLRYQRVKFNGAELFVNQMGFAIVFQRINHVTNYAEAHQCYSHNFEKPYSELSTALHKLFGIRPIGDTSFVVALGDKELTMDWQAVHAPCTLASITSLIEALFIDELCRVLERQSDSFLKESSLAEDRLLAEYAESLFPLAYPSGFLVENVEISEMEKYYDQWKLAGRVISLHQRFTESVINTALYNGHLERNRQNTLNTVLATIALLSLAQVSATISGVLGKAAIATTEEQLNQFLISAAVVSLLYGGWQYIVKPWTSIIVDNIKRAYLTWRATRGRTMEKNNPHS
;
A
#
# COMPACT_ATOMS: atom_id res chain seq x y z
N MET A 1 -29.73 2.69 -11.24
CA MET A 1 -29.96 3.20 -9.87
C MET A 1 -29.91 2.04 -8.89
N VAL A 2 -29.32 2.26 -7.71
CA VAL A 2 -29.24 1.26 -6.64
C VAL A 2 -30.52 1.33 -5.81
N ASN A 3 -31.25 0.23 -5.67
CA ASN A 3 -32.42 0.18 -4.81
C ASN A 3 -32.41 -1.12 -4.01
N LEU A 4 -31.96 -1.04 -2.76
CA LEU A 4 -32.05 -2.13 -1.79
C LEU A 4 -33.36 -1.97 -1.02
N GLN A 5 -34.06 -3.08 -0.77
CA GLN A 5 -35.32 -3.04 -0.04
C GLN A 5 -35.09 -2.86 1.47
N PRO A 6 -36.01 -2.25 2.23
CA PRO A 6 -35.93 -2.22 3.69
C PRO A 6 -35.84 -3.64 4.27
N SER A 7 -34.74 -3.97 4.96
CA SER A 7 -34.51 -5.27 5.60
C SER A 7 -33.18 -5.31 6.38
N PHE A 8 -32.86 -6.47 6.96
CA PHE A 8 -31.53 -6.78 7.49
C PHE A 8 -30.71 -7.55 6.45
N TYR A 9 -29.42 -7.26 6.38
CA TYR A 9 -28.49 -7.82 5.41
C TYR A 9 -27.19 -8.22 6.11
N PHE A 10 -26.57 -9.30 5.66
CA PHE A 10 -25.13 -9.46 5.78
C PHE A 10 -24.49 -8.64 4.67
N CYS A 11 -23.67 -7.67 5.05
CA CYS A 11 -22.86 -6.90 4.13
C CYS A 11 -21.46 -7.46 4.16
N HIS A 12 -20.94 -7.79 2.97
CA HIS A 12 -19.62 -8.34 2.80
C HIS A 12 -18.83 -7.43 1.86
N ALA A 13 -17.64 -7.01 2.26
CA ALA A 13 -16.67 -6.37 1.39
C ALA A 13 -15.55 -7.36 1.09
N PHE A 14 -15.25 -7.55 -0.19
CA PHE A 14 -14.22 -8.47 -0.67
C PHE A 14 -13.18 -7.74 -1.50
N ASP A 15 -11.92 -8.08 -1.27
CA ASP A 15 -10.81 -7.76 -2.14
C ASP A 15 -10.54 -8.94 -3.09
N LEU A 16 -10.88 -8.77 -4.38
CA LEU A 16 -10.65 -9.82 -5.39
C LEU A 16 -9.17 -9.94 -5.78
N GLY A 17 -8.31 -9.02 -5.34
CA GLY A 17 -6.88 -9.06 -5.62
C GLY A 17 -6.47 -8.78 -7.06
N THR A 18 -7.42 -8.44 -7.92
CA THR A 18 -7.15 -8.14 -9.32
C THR A 18 -8.08 -7.05 -9.84
N ARG A 19 -7.58 -6.27 -10.81
CA ARG A 19 -8.42 -5.32 -11.52
C ARG A 19 -9.32 -6.06 -12.50
N LEU A 20 -10.55 -5.56 -12.63
CA LEU A 20 -11.42 -6.00 -13.70
C LEU A 20 -10.86 -5.49 -15.04
N THR A 21 -10.41 -6.42 -15.88
CA THR A 21 -9.85 -6.12 -17.20
C THR A 21 -10.88 -5.50 -18.16
N HIS A 22 -12.17 -5.75 -17.92
CA HIS A 22 -13.28 -5.20 -18.69
C HIS A 22 -14.27 -4.48 -17.77
N PHE A 23 -14.15 -3.16 -17.72
CA PHE A 23 -15.02 -2.27 -16.95
C PHE A 23 -15.45 -1.11 -17.87
N SER A 24 -16.49 -1.34 -18.66
CA SER A 24 -16.94 -0.43 -19.73
C SER A 24 -18.01 0.56 -19.27
N GLU A 25 -18.82 0.19 -18.29
CA GLU A 25 -19.94 0.98 -17.80
C GLU A 25 -19.93 1.05 -16.27
N TRP A 26 -20.36 2.18 -15.73
CA TRP A 26 -20.52 2.38 -14.29
C TRP A 26 -21.69 3.29 -14.00
N ILE A 27 -22.14 3.24 -12.74
CA ILE A 27 -23.21 4.10 -12.26
C ILE A 27 -22.68 5.53 -12.22
N LYS A 28 -23.17 6.37 -13.14
CA LYS A 28 -22.87 7.80 -13.18
C LYS A 28 -23.81 8.56 -12.25
N ARG A 29 -23.30 9.61 -11.62
CA ARG A 29 -24.04 10.51 -10.72
C ARG A 29 -23.65 11.94 -11.01
N ASP A 30 -24.62 12.83 -10.97
CA ASP A 30 -24.39 14.27 -11.19
C ASP A 30 -23.60 14.90 -10.04
N SER A 31 -23.81 14.37 -8.83
CA SER A 31 -23.10 14.76 -7.61
C SER A 31 -21.63 14.33 -7.55
N LEU A 32 -21.19 13.48 -8.48
CA LEU A 32 -19.82 12.98 -8.60
C LEU A 32 -19.31 13.15 -10.05
N PRO A 33 -19.06 14.40 -10.49
CA PRO A 33 -18.75 14.70 -11.89
C PRO A 33 -17.46 14.05 -12.38
N VAL A 34 -16.48 13.88 -11.47
CA VAL A 34 -15.22 13.17 -11.74
C VAL A 34 -15.07 12.03 -10.74
N ALA A 35 -15.72 10.90 -11.03
CA ALA A 35 -15.66 9.73 -10.17
C ALA A 35 -14.25 9.12 -10.11
N PRO A 36 -13.63 9.01 -8.92
CA PRO A 36 -12.38 8.25 -8.74
C PRO A 36 -12.57 6.77 -9.03
N LYS A 37 -11.50 6.05 -9.42
CA LYS A 37 -11.60 4.63 -9.83
C LYS A 37 -12.28 3.74 -8.79
N VAL A 38 -12.04 3.98 -7.50
CA VAL A 38 -12.65 3.24 -6.40
C VAL A 38 -14.18 3.43 -6.30
N LEU A 39 -14.69 4.58 -6.76
CA LEU A 39 -16.13 4.90 -6.78
C LEU A 39 -16.77 4.65 -8.15
N ARG A 40 -16.02 4.12 -9.11
CA ARG A 40 -16.58 3.63 -10.38
C ARG A 40 -16.98 2.18 -10.18
N TYR A 41 -18.26 1.95 -9.88
CA TYR A 41 -18.82 0.62 -9.67
C TYR A 41 -20.07 0.37 -10.51
N GLN A 42 -20.33 -0.92 -10.73
CA GLN A 42 -21.52 -1.41 -11.41
C GLN A 42 -22.21 -2.47 -10.54
N ARG A 43 -23.51 -2.62 -10.74
CA ARG A 43 -24.29 -3.71 -10.15
C ARG A 43 -24.17 -4.95 -11.04
N VAL A 44 -23.80 -6.07 -10.45
CA VAL A 44 -23.65 -7.36 -11.15
C VAL A 44 -24.75 -8.29 -10.66
N LYS A 45 -25.40 -9.00 -11.58
CA LYS A 45 -26.42 -10.00 -11.20
C LYS A 45 -25.75 -11.12 -10.41
N PHE A 46 -26.25 -11.37 -9.20
CA PHE A 46 -25.69 -12.37 -8.30
C PHE A 46 -26.82 -13.09 -7.57
N ASN A 47 -26.81 -14.42 -7.58
CA ASN A 47 -27.98 -15.23 -7.23
C ASN A 47 -28.48 -14.96 -5.79
N GLY A 48 -29.61 -14.28 -5.66
CA GLY A 48 -30.27 -14.02 -4.37
C GLY A 48 -29.61 -12.94 -3.51
N ALA A 49 -28.61 -12.22 -4.03
CA ALA A 49 -27.90 -11.15 -3.33
C ALA A 49 -27.60 -9.98 -4.25
N GLU A 50 -27.31 -8.82 -3.67
CA GLU A 50 -27.00 -7.61 -4.42
C GLU A 50 -25.49 -7.38 -4.42
N LEU A 51 -24.88 -7.51 -5.59
CA LEU A 51 -23.42 -7.42 -5.78
C LEU A 51 -23.07 -6.12 -6.52
N PHE A 52 -22.15 -5.36 -5.95
CA PHE A 52 -21.55 -4.18 -6.55
C PHE A 52 -20.06 -4.42 -6.68
N VAL A 53 -19.51 -4.15 -7.86
CA VAL A 53 -18.06 -4.32 -8.11
C VAL A 53 -17.50 -3.06 -8.71
N ASN A 54 -16.39 -2.59 -8.14
CA ASN A 54 -15.72 -1.40 -8.64
C ASN A 54 -14.58 -1.73 -9.64
N GLN A 55 -14.10 -0.69 -10.32
CA GLN A 55 -13.01 -0.80 -11.29
C GLN A 55 -11.71 -1.34 -10.67
N MET A 56 -11.53 -1.17 -9.36
CA MET A 56 -10.32 -1.56 -8.63
C MET A 56 -10.31 -3.04 -8.23
N GLY A 57 -11.44 -3.75 -8.40
CA GLY A 57 -11.54 -5.16 -8.02
C GLY A 57 -12.08 -5.40 -6.61
N PHE A 58 -12.72 -4.41 -6.01
CA PHE A 58 -13.45 -4.61 -4.76
C PHE A 58 -14.90 -4.98 -5.06
N ALA A 59 -15.46 -5.90 -4.27
CA ALA A 59 -16.84 -6.34 -4.38
C ALA A 59 -17.57 -6.13 -3.05
N ILE A 60 -18.68 -5.40 -3.08
CA ILE A 60 -19.61 -5.25 -1.94
C ILE A 60 -20.85 -6.10 -2.22
N VAL A 61 -21.20 -6.97 -1.28
CA VAL A 61 -22.34 -7.88 -1.41
C VAL A 61 -23.31 -7.69 -0.25
N PHE A 62 -24.57 -7.43 -0.57
CA PHE A 62 -25.66 -7.43 0.39
C PHE A 62 -26.48 -8.71 0.24
N GLN A 63 -26.34 -9.61 1.21
CA GLN A 63 -27.13 -10.82 1.31
C GLN A 63 -28.25 -10.61 2.33
N ARG A 64 -29.51 -10.69 1.89
CA ARG A 64 -30.66 -10.48 2.79
C ARG A 64 -30.72 -11.56 3.85
N ILE A 65 -30.94 -11.16 5.11
CA ILE A 65 -31.21 -12.08 6.22
C ILE A 65 -32.71 -12.33 6.28
N ASN A 66 -33.13 -13.53 5.88
CA ASN A 66 -34.54 -13.90 5.85
C ASN A 66 -35.08 -14.16 7.27
N HIS A 67 -36.38 -13.88 7.47
CA HIS A 67 -37.11 -14.19 8.71
C HIS A 67 -36.65 -13.47 9.97
N VAL A 68 -35.95 -12.34 9.83
CA VAL A 68 -35.51 -11.50 10.95
C VAL A 68 -36.34 -10.22 11.00
N THR A 69 -36.82 -9.88 12.20
CA THR A 69 -37.68 -8.71 12.44
C THR A 69 -36.96 -7.59 13.18
N ASN A 70 -35.85 -7.89 13.85
CA ASN A 70 -35.12 -6.93 14.67
C ASN A 70 -33.60 -7.18 14.65
N TYR A 71 -32.86 -6.21 15.18
CA TYR A 71 -31.40 -6.23 15.18
C TYR A 71 -30.80 -7.37 16.01
N ALA A 72 -31.40 -7.71 17.16
CA ALA A 72 -30.90 -8.77 18.03
C ALA A 72 -30.93 -10.14 17.34
N GLU A 73 -32.03 -10.43 16.62
CA GLU A 73 -32.15 -11.63 15.78
C GLU A 73 -31.13 -11.63 14.63
N ALA A 74 -30.91 -10.49 13.97
CA ALA A 74 -29.92 -10.37 12.89
C ALA A 74 -28.50 -10.65 13.39
N HIS A 75 -28.15 -10.09 14.55
CA HIS A 75 -26.86 -10.26 15.19
C HIS A 75 -26.66 -11.70 15.70
N GLN A 76 -27.71 -12.32 16.25
CA GLN A 76 -27.67 -13.73 16.62
C GLN A 76 -27.40 -14.62 15.41
N CYS A 77 -28.04 -14.35 14.27
CA CYS A 77 -27.77 -15.04 13.00
C CYS A 77 -26.32 -14.85 12.54
N TYR A 78 -25.77 -13.64 12.68
CA TYR A 78 -24.36 -13.35 12.37
C TYR A 78 -23.41 -14.15 13.27
N SER A 79 -23.74 -14.27 14.56
CA SER A 79 -22.85 -14.90 15.53
C SER A 79 -22.87 -16.43 15.46
N HIS A 80 -23.99 -17.05 15.09
CA HIS A 80 -24.18 -18.51 15.19
C HIS A 80 -24.41 -19.23 13.85
N ASN A 81 -24.98 -18.54 12.85
CA ASN A 81 -25.45 -19.15 11.60
C ASN A 81 -24.77 -18.55 10.35
N PHE A 82 -23.73 -17.75 10.51
CA PHE A 82 -23.09 -17.00 9.43
C PHE A 82 -22.18 -17.84 8.52
N GLU A 83 -21.54 -18.88 9.05
CA GLU A 83 -20.48 -19.61 8.34
C GLU A 83 -20.98 -20.25 7.03
N LYS A 84 -22.14 -20.90 7.07
CA LYS A 84 -22.75 -21.53 5.90
C LYS A 84 -23.11 -20.51 4.79
N PRO A 85 -23.92 -19.48 5.04
CA PRO A 85 -24.25 -18.49 4.01
C PRO A 85 -23.01 -17.76 3.48
N TYR A 86 -22.03 -17.46 4.33
CA TYR A 86 -20.75 -16.88 3.91
C TYR A 86 -19.95 -17.82 2.98
N SER A 87 -19.85 -19.11 3.32
CA SER A 87 -19.12 -20.10 2.51
C SER A 87 -19.77 -20.29 1.12
N GLU A 88 -21.10 -20.34 1.08
CA GLU A 88 -21.88 -20.40 -0.17
C GLU A 88 -21.64 -19.14 -1.03
N LEU A 89 -21.64 -17.96 -0.41
CA LEU A 89 -21.38 -16.67 -1.06
C LEU A 89 -19.97 -16.59 -1.64
N SER A 90 -18.96 -16.92 -0.83
CA SER A 90 -17.55 -16.91 -1.23
C SER A 90 -17.29 -17.88 -2.37
N THR A 91 -17.90 -19.07 -2.33
CA THR A 91 -17.84 -20.05 -3.42
C THR A 91 -18.49 -19.51 -4.70
N ALA A 92 -19.63 -18.84 -4.59
CA ALA A 92 -20.32 -18.24 -5.73
C ALA A 92 -19.53 -17.07 -6.35
N LEU A 93 -18.90 -16.23 -5.53
CA LEU A 93 -18.00 -15.17 -6.00
C LEU A 93 -16.79 -15.75 -6.72
N HIS A 94 -16.17 -16.79 -6.16
CA HIS A 94 -15.04 -17.46 -6.80
C HIS A 94 -15.43 -18.04 -8.16
N LYS A 95 -16.62 -18.64 -8.29
CA LYS A 95 -17.13 -19.14 -9.58
C LYS A 95 -17.38 -18.01 -10.58
N LEU A 96 -17.86 -16.85 -10.11
CA LEU A 96 -18.16 -15.71 -10.98
C LEU A 96 -16.91 -15.04 -11.53
N PHE A 97 -15.89 -14.82 -10.68
CA PHE A 97 -14.67 -14.09 -11.05
C PHE A 97 -13.50 -15.00 -11.42
N GLY A 98 -13.60 -16.31 -11.17
CA GLY A 98 -12.52 -17.27 -11.35
C GLY A 98 -11.38 -17.14 -10.33
N ILE A 99 -11.51 -16.26 -9.34
CA ILE A 99 -10.43 -15.87 -8.41
C ILE A 99 -10.99 -15.89 -6.98
N ARG A 100 -10.18 -16.34 -6.01
CA ARG A 100 -10.58 -16.33 -4.60
C ARG A 100 -10.26 -14.96 -4.00
N PRO A 101 -11.17 -14.37 -3.20
CA PRO A 101 -10.86 -13.15 -2.47
C PRO A 101 -9.61 -13.29 -1.60
N ILE A 102 -8.78 -12.25 -1.55
CA ILE A 102 -7.53 -12.19 -0.76
C ILE A 102 -7.80 -11.64 0.65
N GLY A 103 -8.87 -10.86 0.80
CA GLY A 103 -9.36 -10.40 2.09
C GLY A 103 -10.85 -10.14 2.03
N ASP A 104 -11.46 -10.18 3.20
CA ASP A 104 -12.87 -9.90 3.36
C ASP A 104 -13.19 -9.31 4.72
N THR A 105 -14.27 -8.53 4.75
CA THR A 105 -14.91 -8.07 5.98
C THR A 105 -16.41 -8.26 5.87
N SER A 106 -17.04 -8.67 6.97
CA SER A 106 -18.47 -8.94 7.01
C SER A 106 -19.07 -8.34 8.27
N PHE A 107 -20.29 -7.80 8.17
CA PHE A 107 -21.03 -7.22 9.30
C PHE A 107 -22.52 -7.10 8.96
N VAL A 108 -23.35 -6.74 9.94
CA VAL A 108 -24.80 -6.63 9.78
C VAL A 108 -25.19 -5.23 9.33
N VAL A 109 -26.06 -5.12 8.34
CA VAL A 109 -26.67 -3.86 7.89
C VAL A 109 -28.18 -3.92 8.05
N ALA A 110 -28.77 -2.88 8.64
CA ALA A 110 -30.20 -2.69 8.76
C ALA A 110 -30.65 -1.49 7.91
N LEU A 111 -31.40 -1.75 6.84
CA LEU A 111 -31.99 -0.71 5.98
C LEU A 111 -33.46 -0.51 6.34
N GLY A 112 -33.88 0.72 6.61
CA GLY A 112 -35.28 1.03 6.96
C GLY A 112 -35.50 2.50 7.27
N ASP A 113 -36.56 2.84 8.00
CA ASP A 113 -36.93 4.24 8.32
C ASP A 113 -36.17 4.82 9.53
N LYS A 114 -35.15 4.11 10.03
CA LYS A 114 -34.35 4.56 11.18
C LYS A 114 -33.27 5.52 10.71
N GLU A 115 -32.97 6.54 11.54
CA GLU A 115 -31.79 7.37 11.36
C GLU A 115 -30.51 6.52 11.34
N LEU A 116 -29.47 7.05 10.69
CA LEU A 116 -28.20 6.36 10.57
C LEU A 116 -27.52 6.20 11.94
N THR A 117 -27.62 5.02 12.55
CA THR A 117 -26.87 4.67 13.76
C THR A 117 -25.82 3.61 13.39
N MET A 118 -24.57 3.84 13.73
CA MET A 118 -23.49 2.91 13.41
C MET A 118 -22.78 2.45 14.68
N ASP A 119 -22.61 1.14 14.77
CA ASP A 119 -21.70 0.47 15.68
C ASP A 119 -20.64 -0.25 14.82
N TRP A 120 -19.47 -0.56 15.36
CA TRP A 120 -18.41 -1.23 14.61
C TRP A 120 -18.84 -2.62 14.08
N GLN A 121 -19.88 -3.21 14.67
CA GLN A 121 -20.49 -4.48 14.24
C GLN A 121 -21.71 -4.30 13.33
N ALA A 122 -22.26 -3.09 13.20
CA ALA A 122 -23.50 -2.88 12.46
C ALA A 122 -23.75 -1.47 11.95
N VAL A 123 -24.42 -1.40 10.80
CA VAL A 123 -24.86 -0.13 10.20
C VAL A 123 -26.37 -0.10 10.11
N HIS A 124 -27.00 0.91 10.66
CA HIS A 124 -28.39 1.23 10.38
C HIS A 124 -28.41 2.37 9.37
N ALA A 125 -29.19 2.27 8.30
CA ALA A 125 -29.31 3.34 7.31
C ALA A 125 -30.73 3.56 6.81
N PRO A 126 -31.10 4.84 6.55
CA PRO A 126 -32.33 5.15 5.85
C PRO A 126 -32.42 4.42 4.52
N CYS A 127 -33.60 3.92 4.15
CA CYS A 127 -33.82 3.29 2.85
C CYS A 127 -34.03 4.33 1.73
N THR A 128 -33.19 5.39 1.71
CA THR A 128 -33.17 6.39 0.65
C THR A 128 -32.08 6.07 -0.36
N LEU A 129 -32.26 6.53 -1.60
CA LEU A 129 -31.25 6.35 -2.65
C LEU A 129 -29.90 6.95 -2.24
N ALA A 130 -29.90 8.16 -1.67
CA ALA A 130 -28.70 8.84 -1.23
C ALA A 130 -27.97 8.05 -0.14
N SER A 131 -28.67 7.63 0.92
CA SER A 131 -28.09 6.88 2.03
C SER A 131 -27.49 5.53 1.61
N ILE A 132 -28.18 4.77 0.75
CA ILE A 132 -27.69 3.49 0.24
C ILE A 132 -26.47 3.69 -0.66
N THR A 133 -26.50 4.71 -1.51
CA THR A 133 -25.39 4.97 -2.43
C THR A 133 -24.15 5.44 -1.66
N SER A 134 -24.32 6.35 -0.68
CA SER A 134 -23.23 6.76 0.21
C SER A 134 -22.69 5.61 1.05
N LEU A 135 -23.54 4.67 1.51
CA LEU A 135 -23.09 3.46 2.21
C LEU A 135 -22.14 2.61 1.35
N ILE A 136 -22.55 2.32 0.11
CA ILE A 136 -21.76 1.50 -0.82
C ILE A 136 -20.41 2.15 -1.10
N GLU A 137 -20.41 3.46 -1.35
CA GLU A 137 -19.19 4.21 -1.63
C GLU A 137 -18.27 4.31 -0.41
N ALA A 138 -18.82 4.56 0.78
CA ALA A 138 -18.06 4.52 2.01
C ALA A 138 -17.41 3.14 2.24
N LEU A 139 -18.11 2.05 1.90
CA LEU A 139 -17.56 0.70 2.00
C LEU A 139 -16.42 0.43 1.02
N PHE A 140 -16.51 0.94 -0.22
CA PHE A 140 -15.40 0.84 -1.15
C PHE A 140 -14.16 1.63 -0.67
N ILE A 141 -14.38 2.78 -0.04
CA ILE A 141 -13.30 3.59 0.54
C ILE A 141 -12.68 2.89 1.76
N ASP A 142 -13.52 2.29 2.62
CA ASP A 142 -13.06 1.50 3.77
C ASP A 142 -12.20 0.31 3.32
N GLU A 143 -12.64 -0.43 2.32
CA GLU A 143 -11.90 -1.58 1.79
C GLU A 143 -10.58 -1.13 1.15
N LEU A 144 -10.56 -0.02 0.41
CA LEU A 144 -9.32 0.55 -0.13
C LEU A 144 -8.34 0.93 0.98
N CYS A 145 -8.82 1.52 2.08
CA CYS A 145 -7.99 1.79 3.26
C CYS A 145 -7.38 0.49 3.81
N ARG A 146 -8.19 -0.55 4.01
CA ARG A 146 -7.72 -1.85 4.55
C ARG A 146 -6.68 -2.50 3.67
N VAL A 147 -6.87 -2.46 2.35
CA VAL A 147 -5.93 -3.01 1.38
C VAL A 147 -4.60 -2.26 1.43
N LEU A 148 -4.64 -0.92 1.42
CA LEU A 148 -3.43 -0.12 1.55
C LEU A 148 -2.72 -0.31 2.89
N GLU A 149 -3.46 -0.45 4.00
CA GLU A 149 -2.88 -0.80 5.30
C GLU A 149 -2.12 -2.14 5.21
N ARG A 150 -2.76 -3.20 4.71
CA ARG A 150 -2.15 -4.52 4.54
C ARG A 150 -0.93 -4.51 3.61
N GLN A 151 -1.00 -3.79 2.50
CA GLN A 151 0.07 -3.75 1.51
C GLN A 151 1.22 -2.83 1.92
N SER A 152 0.96 -1.75 2.66
CA SER A 152 2.01 -0.83 3.14
C SER A 152 3.01 -1.52 4.07
N ASP A 153 2.56 -2.47 4.90
CA ASP A 153 3.42 -3.28 5.76
C ASP A 153 4.31 -4.26 4.95
N SER A 154 3.87 -4.61 3.74
CA SER A 154 4.57 -5.53 2.84
C SER A 154 5.55 -4.81 1.92
N PHE A 155 5.24 -3.57 1.50
CA PHE A 155 6.08 -2.73 0.65
C PHE A 155 7.48 -2.48 1.24
N LEU A 156 7.62 -2.50 2.56
CA LEU A 156 8.90 -2.34 3.24
C LEU A 156 9.83 -3.56 3.15
N LYS A 157 9.36 -4.71 2.66
CA LYS A 157 10.06 -6.00 2.84
C LYS A 157 10.66 -6.63 1.60
N GLU A 158 10.20 -6.27 0.39
CA GLU A 158 10.70 -6.64 -0.95
C GLU A 158 9.47 -6.69 -1.87
N SER A 159 9.19 -5.60 -2.58
CA SER A 159 8.06 -5.54 -3.51
C SER A 159 8.52 -5.68 -4.95
N SER A 160 7.67 -6.31 -5.77
CA SER A 160 7.87 -6.33 -7.22
C SER A 160 7.38 -5.02 -7.86
N LEU A 161 7.98 -4.63 -9.00
CA LEU A 161 7.57 -3.44 -9.77
C LEU A 161 6.06 -3.40 -10.12
N ALA A 162 5.42 -4.57 -10.27
CA ALA A 162 4.00 -4.68 -10.57
C ALA A 162 3.13 -4.37 -9.35
N GLU A 163 3.53 -4.83 -8.16
CA GLU A 163 2.87 -4.53 -6.89
C GLU A 163 3.03 -3.06 -6.51
N ASP A 164 4.20 -2.47 -6.77
CA ASP A 164 4.46 -1.05 -6.55
C ASP A 164 3.51 -0.16 -7.35
N ARG A 165 3.29 -0.52 -8.63
CA ARG A 165 2.37 0.22 -9.51
C ARG A 165 0.92 0.08 -9.06
N LEU A 166 0.51 -1.11 -8.62
CA LEU A 166 -0.84 -1.32 -8.11
C LEU A 166 -1.07 -0.48 -6.84
N LEU A 167 -0.11 -0.51 -5.92
CA LEU A 167 -0.13 0.27 -4.68
C LEU A 167 -0.18 1.78 -4.95
N ALA A 168 0.64 2.27 -5.89
CA ALA A 168 0.63 3.68 -6.28
C ALA A 168 -0.74 4.11 -6.82
N GLU A 169 -1.35 3.31 -7.69
CA GLU A 169 -2.69 3.62 -8.20
C GLU A 169 -3.79 3.55 -7.12
N TYR A 170 -3.64 2.65 -6.13
CA TYR A 170 -4.52 2.57 -4.96
C TYR A 170 -4.40 3.83 -4.10
N ALA A 171 -3.17 4.27 -3.84
CA ALA A 171 -2.87 5.49 -3.10
C ALA A 171 -3.40 6.75 -3.83
N GLU A 172 -3.13 6.88 -5.13
CA GLU A 172 -3.66 7.97 -5.97
C GLU A 172 -5.20 8.03 -5.97
N SER A 173 -5.86 6.88 -5.89
CA SER A 173 -7.32 6.81 -5.83
C SER A 173 -7.89 7.15 -4.45
N LEU A 174 -7.12 6.93 -3.37
CA LEU A 174 -7.60 7.13 -2.00
C LEU A 174 -7.42 8.57 -1.51
N PHE A 175 -6.27 9.20 -1.74
CA PHE A 175 -5.94 10.48 -1.07
C PHE A 175 -6.90 11.64 -1.38
N PRO A 176 -7.46 11.78 -2.59
CA PRO A 176 -8.50 12.78 -2.86
C PRO A 176 -9.78 12.58 -2.03
N LEU A 177 -9.99 11.38 -1.49
CA LEU A 177 -11.18 11.00 -0.73
C LEU A 177 -11.03 11.24 0.77
N ALA A 178 -10.07 12.05 1.22
CA ALA A 178 -9.90 12.36 2.63
C ALA A 178 -11.14 13.04 3.26
N TYR A 179 -11.88 13.82 2.48
CA TYR A 179 -13.09 14.53 2.93
C TYR A 179 -14.22 14.39 1.90
N PRO A 180 -15.46 14.09 2.33
CA PRO A 180 -16.62 13.96 1.44
C PRO A 180 -16.86 15.18 0.54
N SER A 181 -16.75 16.39 1.11
CA SER A 181 -16.90 17.66 0.38
C SER A 181 -15.81 17.92 -0.67
N GLY A 182 -14.73 17.13 -0.66
CA GLY A 182 -13.67 17.20 -1.67
C GLY A 182 -14.01 16.52 -2.99
N PHE A 183 -15.02 15.63 -3.01
CA PHE A 183 -15.39 14.87 -4.21
C PHE A 183 -16.89 14.81 -4.50
N LEU A 184 -17.76 15.08 -3.52
CA LEU A 184 -19.21 15.19 -3.70
C LEU A 184 -19.64 16.65 -3.81
N VAL A 185 -20.70 16.90 -4.58
CA VAL A 185 -21.28 18.23 -4.79
C VAL A 185 -22.60 18.44 -4.04
N GLU A 186 -23.37 17.38 -3.81
CA GLU A 186 -24.69 17.49 -3.18
C GLU A 186 -24.62 17.43 -1.64
N ASN A 187 -25.14 18.45 -0.97
CA ASN A 187 -25.11 18.57 0.50
C ASN A 187 -25.74 17.39 1.25
N VAL A 188 -26.82 16.80 0.70
CA VAL A 188 -27.49 15.65 1.33
C VAL A 188 -26.53 14.45 1.34
N GLU A 189 -25.85 14.20 0.23
CA GLU A 189 -24.93 13.08 0.09
C GLU A 189 -23.63 13.31 0.89
N ILE A 190 -23.14 14.54 0.92
CA ILE A 190 -22.02 14.96 1.77
C ILE A 190 -22.35 14.66 3.23
N SER A 191 -23.50 15.13 3.72
CA SER A 191 -23.91 14.93 5.11
C SER A 191 -24.09 13.44 5.45
N GLU A 192 -24.62 12.63 4.53
CA GLU A 192 -24.72 11.18 4.72
C GLU A 192 -23.33 10.52 4.76
N MET A 193 -22.43 10.91 3.87
CA MET A 193 -21.07 10.39 3.79
C MET A 193 -20.23 10.76 5.03
N GLU A 194 -20.36 11.99 5.53
CA GLU A 194 -19.66 12.48 6.73
C GLU A 194 -19.95 11.62 7.95
N LYS A 195 -21.18 11.13 8.10
CA LYS A 195 -21.52 10.21 9.20
C LYS A 195 -20.65 8.95 9.15
N TYR A 196 -20.51 8.32 7.99
CA TYR A 196 -19.65 7.13 7.83
C TYR A 196 -18.18 7.45 8.11
N TYR A 197 -17.72 8.60 7.62
CA TYR A 197 -16.34 9.07 7.86
C TYR A 197 -16.05 9.27 9.35
N ASP A 198 -16.98 9.85 10.09
CA ASP A 198 -16.83 10.12 11.52
C ASP A 198 -16.82 8.83 12.35
N GLN A 199 -17.66 7.86 12.01
CA GLN A 199 -17.77 6.61 12.78
C GLN A 199 -16.65 5.64 12.47
N TRP A 200 -16.31 5.44 11.20
CA TRP A 200 -15.22 4.55 10.78
C TRP A 200 -13.85 5.23 10.77
N LYS A 201 -13.79 6.50 11.18
CA LYS A 201 -12.57 7.33 11.21
C LYS A 201 -11.85 7.36 9.86
N LEU A 202 -12.61 7.37 8.75
CA LEU A 202 -12.05 7.26 7.40
C LEU A 202 -11.11 8.41 7.08
N ALA A 203 -11.48 9.66 7.40
CA ALA A 203 -10.61 10.82 7.16
C ALA A 203 -9.23 10.64 7.83
N GLY A 204 -9.23 10.26 9.11
CA GLY A 204 -8.00 10.02 9.87
C GLY A 204 -7.16 8.87 9.28
N ARG A 205 -7.82 7.78 8.84
CA ARG A 205 -7.14 6.64 8.20
C ARG A 205 -6.53 7.02 6.86
N VAL A 206 -7.26 7.73 6.00
CA VAL A 206 -6.75 8.23 4.72
C VAL A 206 -5.53 9.13 4.94
N ILE A 207 -5.60 10.07 5.88
CA ILE A 207 -4.49 10.99 6.19
C ILE A 207 -3.28 10.21 6.72
N SER A 208 -3.49 9.26 7.63
CA SER A 208 -2.40 8.44 8.17
C SER A 208 -1.72 7.60 7.07
N LEU A 209 -2.51 6.99 6.18
CA LEU A 209 -1.99 6.25 5.03
C LEU A 209 -1.21 7.15 4.08
N HIS A 210 -1.70 8.37 3.81
CA HIS A 210 -0.99 9.33 2.98
C HIS A 210 0.37 9.72 3.56
N GLN A 211 0.44 9.96 4.88
CA GLN A 211 1.70 10.25 5.56
C GLN A 211 2.69 9.08 5.45
N ARG A 212 2.25 7.86 5.77
CA ARG A 212 3.10 6.65 5.67
C ARG A 212 3.58 6.39 4.25
N PHE A 213 2.70 6.54 3.26
CA PHE A 213 3.07 6.37 1.86
C PHE A 213 4.09 7.41 1.42
N THR A 214 3.91 8.68 1.81
CA THR A 214 4.86 9.76 1.51
C THR A 214 6.23 9.50 2.15
N GLU A 215 6.26 9.10 3.42
CA GLU A 215 7.50 8.71 4.11
C GLU A 215 8.20 7.53 3.40
N SER A 216 7.42 6.53 2.98
CA SER A 216 7.95 5.38 2.25
C SER A 216 8.55 5.78 0.90
N VAL A 217 7.86 6.62 0.12
CA VAL A 217 8.36 7.13 -1.17
C VAL A 217 9.65 7.92 -0.98
N ILE A 218 9.71 8.80 0.03
CA ILE A 218 10.92 9.57 0.36
C ILE A 218 12.07 8.63 0.72
N ASN A 219 11.82 7.62 1.55
CA ASN A 219 12.84 6.66 1.96
C ASN A 219 13.35 5.82 0.77
N THR A 220 12.47 5.35 -0.11
CA THR A 220 12.86 4.63 -1.32
C THR A 220 13.65 5.52 -2.28
N ALA A 221 13.25 6.78 -2.46
CA ALA A 221 13.97 7.74 -3.29
C ALA A 221 15.37 8.04 -2.73
N LEU A 222 15.51 8.20 -1.41
CA LEU A 222 16.80 8.38 -0.73
C LEU A 222 17.69 7.14 -0.87
N TYR A 223 17.12 5.95 -0.72
CA TYR A 223 17.84 4.68 -0.89
C TYR A 223 18.35 4.50 -2.33
N ASN A 224 17.48 4.72 -3.33
CA ASN A 224 17.87 4.68 -4.74
C ASN A 224 18.92 5.74 -5.09
N GLY A 225 18.80 6.95 -4.52
CA GLY A 225 19.82 7.99 -4.63
C GLY A 225 21.16 7.58 -4.02
N HIS A 226 21.16 6.86 -2.90
CA HIS A 226 22.37 6.30 -2.31
C HIS A 226 23.00 5.23 -3.19
N LEU A 227 22.19 4.31 -3.73
CA LEU A 227 22.66 3.28 -4.67
C LEU A 227 23.29 3.88 -5.93
N GLU A 228 22.65 4.88 -6.54
CA GLU A 228 23.19 5.49 -7.78
C GLU A 228 24.47 6.29 -7.51
N ARG A 229 24.56 7.03 -6.39
CA ARG A 229 25.82 7.68 -5.98
C ARG A 229 26.94 6.67 -5.77
N ASN A 230 26.62 5.53 -5.16
CA ASN A 230 27.59 4.45 -4.99
C ASN A 230 28.04 3.92 -6.35
N ARG A 231 27.10 3.65 -7.28
CA ARG A 231 27.41 3.19 -8.64
C ARG A 231 28.32 4.16 -9.41
N GLN A 232 28.03 5.45 -9.35
CA GLN A 232 28.84 6.49 -10.00
C GLN A 232 30.25 6.55 -9.42
N ASN A 233 30.37 6.50 -8.09
CA ASN A 233 31.68 6.45 -7.46
C ASN A 233 32.44 5.16 -7.84
N THR A 234 31.75 4.02 -8.04
CA THR A 234 32.39 2.76 -8.47
C THR A 234 32.96 2.92 -9.86
N LEU A 235 32.15 3.43 -10.78
CA LEU A 235 32.55 3.70 -12.16
C LEU A 235 33.74 4.66 -12.20
N ASN A 236 33.74 5.73 -11.40
CA ASN A 236 34.87 6.65 -11.30
C ASN A 236 36.14 5.96 -10.79
N THR A 237 36.01 5.08 -9.79
CA THR A 237 37.16 4.33 -9.24
C THR A 237 37.73 3.35 -10.26
N VAL A 238 36.86 2.66 -11.02
CA VAL A 238 37.25 1.75 -12.09
C VAL A 238 37.91 2.53 -13.23
N LEU A 239 37.34 3.66 -13.66
CA LEU A 239 37.93 4.53 -14.68
C LEU A 239 39.30 5.07 -14.26
N ALA A 240 39.44 5.52 -13.00
CA ALA A 240 40.72 5.96 -12.46
C ALA A 240 41.76 4.82 -12.45
N THR A 241 41.35 3.62 -12.08
CA THR A 241 42.21 2.42 -12.09
C THR A 241 42.64 2.07 -13.52
N ILE A 242 41.71 2.07 -14.48
CA ILE A 242 42.00 1.82 -15.90
C ILE A 242 42.94 2.90 -16.45
N ALA A 243 42.72 4.16 -16.11
CA ALA A 243 43.58 5.27 -16.52
C ALA A 243 45.01 5.12 -15.97
N LEU A 244 45.16 4.76 -14.69
CA LEU A 244 46.47 4.50 -14.07
C LEU A 244 47.18 3.31 -14.71
N LEU A 245 46.46 2.22 -14.99
CA LEU A 245 47.01 1.04 -15.68
C LEU A 245 47.39 1.35 -17.14
N SER A 246 46.59 2.16 -17.83
CA SER A 246 46.90 2.60 -19.19
C SER A 246 48.13 3.51 -19.24
N LEU A 247 48.27 4.42 -18.26
CA LEU A 247 49.48 5.23 -18.09
C LEU A 247 50.72 4.38 -17.79
N ALA A 248 50.56 3.30 -17.02
CA ALA A 248 51.64 2.36 -16.75
C ALA A 248 52.12 1.63 -18.01
N GLN A 249 51.19 1.24 -18.90
CA GLN A 249 51.53 0.60 -20.19
C GLN A 249 52.30 1.50 -21.16
N VAL A 250 52.16 2.83 -21.03
CA VAL A 250 52.84 3.82 -21.89
C VAL A 250 54.00 4.52 -21.14
N SER A 251 54.38 4.00 -19.96
CA SER A 251 55.36 4.60 -19.05
C SER A 251 56.73 4.87 -19.67
N ALA A 252 57.21 4.00 -20.56
CA ALA A 252 58.46 4.20 -21.32
C ALA A 252 58.45 5.50 -22.14
N THR A 253 57.33 5.75 -22.84
CA THR A 253 57.15 6.95 -23.68
C THR A 253 57.07 8.22 -22.83
N ILE A 254 56.40 8.13 -21.67
CA ILE A 254 56.25 9.24 -20.72
C ILE A 254 57.58 9.57 -20.03
N SER A 255 58.33 8.55 -19.60
CA SER A 255 59.67 8.71 -19.02
C SER A 255 60.64 9.35 -20.02
N GLY A 256 60.56 8.99 -21.30
CA GLY A 256 61.34 9.62 -22.37
C GLY A 256 61.02 11.11 -22.60
N VAL A 257 59.78 11.55 -22.32
CA VAL A 257 59.39 12.97 -22.37
C VAL A 257 59.78 13.71 -21.09
N LEU A 258 59.59 13.11 -19.91
CA LEU A 258 59.97 13.69 -18.61
C LEU A 258 61.49 13.79 -18.41
N GLY A 259 62.26 12.85 -18.96
CA GLY A 259 63.72 12.90 -19.00
C GLY A 259 64.24 14.10 -19.80
N LYS A 260 63.49 14.59 -20.80
CA LYS A 260 63.79 15.86 -21.50
C LYS A 260 63.43 17.10 -20.67
N ALA A 261 62.58 16.96 -19.66
CA ALA A 261 62.16 18.02 -18.74
C ALA A 261 62.97 18.07 -17.42
N ALA A 262 64.10 17.36 -17.35
CA ALA A 262 65.03 17.33 -16.20
C ALA A 262 64.43 16.84 -14.86
N ILE A 263 63.37 16.01 -14.90
CA ILE A 263 62.84 15.34 -13.71
C ILE A 263 63.45 13.94 -13.66
N ALA A 264 64.37 13.71 -12.71
CA ALA A 264 65.06 12.43 -12.51
C ALA A 264 64.11 11.38 -11.92
N THR A 265 63.23 10.84 -12.77
CA THR A 265 62.40 9.67 -12.45
C THR A 265 62.73 8.59 -13.46
N THR A 266 63.31 7.49 -12.96
CA THR A 266 63.57 6.31 -13.80
C THR A 266 62.24 5.68 -14.22
N GLU A 267 62.20 5.06 -15.41
CA GLU A 267 61.02 4.36 -15.93
C GLU A 267 60.46 3.35 -14.91
N GLU A 268 61.36 2.64 -14.23
CA GLU A 268 61.04 1.62 -13.22
C GLU A 268 60.34 2.24 -11.99
N GLN A 269 60.79 3.41 -11.52
CA GLN A 269 60.16 4.15 -10.43
C GLN A 269 58.77 4.68 -10.82
N LEU A 270 58.62 5.19 -12.04
CA LEU A 270 57.34 5.69 -12.55
C LEU A 270 56.31 4.55 -12.65
N ASN A 271 56.73 3.40 -13.19
CA ASN A 271 55.87 2.23 -13.35
C ASN A 271 55.45 1.64 -11.99
N GLN A 272 56.39 1.51 -11.04
CA GLN A 272 56.08 1.07 -9.67
C GLN A 272 55.10 2.01 -8.96
N PHE A 273 55.25 3.33 -9.14
CA PHE A 273 54.33 4.31 -8.56
C PHE A 273 52.91 4.17 -9.13
N LEU A 274 52.78 4.06 -10.46
CA LEU A 274 51.49 3.92 -11.13
C LEU A 274 50.76 2.62 -10.77
N ILE A 275 51.49 1.49 -10.70
CA ILE A 275 50.95 0.20 -10.25
C ILE A 275 50.51 0.28 -8.79
N SER A 276 51.32 0.87 -7.92
CA SER A 276 50.98 1.03 -6.50
C SER A 276 49.75 1.91 -6.31
N ALA A 277 49.65 3.01 -7.06
CA ALA A 277 48.48 3.89 -7.06
C ALA A 277 47.22 3.18 -7.58
N ALA A 278 47.34 2.32 -8.60
CA ALA A 278 46.23 1.51 -9.10
C ALA A 278 45.77 0.47 -8.06
N VAL A 279 46.69 -0.20 -7.37
CA VAL A 279 46.37 -1.15 -6.28
C VAL A 279 45.71 -0.43 -5.11
N VAL A 280 46.21 0.74 -4.69
CA VAL A 280 45.59 1.54 -3.63
C VAL A 280 44.19 2.00 -4.05
N SER A 281 44.00 2.39 -5.31
CA SER A 281 42.68 2.77 -5.83
C SER A 281 41.70 1.59 -5.81
N LEU A 282 42.16 0.38 -6.16
CA LEU A 282 41.37 -0.86 -6.08
C LEU A 282 41.03 -1.24 -4.63
N LEU A 283 42.00 -1.15 -3.71
CA LEU A 283 41.77 -1.44 -2.29
C LEU A 283 40.82 -0.44 -1.64
N TYR A 284 40.98 0.85 -1.95
CA TYR A 284 40.09 1.90 -1.47
C TYR A 284 38.68 1.74 -2.05
N GLY A 285 38.57 1.41 -3.34
CA GLY A 285 37.31 1.02 -3.97
C GLY A 285 36.66 -0.17 -3.26
N GLY A 286 37.38 -1.29 -3.13
CA GLY A 286 36.90 -2.49 -2.46
C GLY A 286 36.43 -2.24 -1.02
N TRP A 287 37.15 -1.40 -0.27
CA TRP A 287 36.74 -0.99 1.08
C TRP A 287 35.42 -0.21 1.08
N GLN A 288 35.27 0.79 0.20
CA GLN A 288 34.05 1.59 0.12
C GLN A 288 32.84 0.81 -0.41
N TYR A 289 33.03 -0.20 -1.27
CA TYR A 289 31.93 -0.93 -1.92
C TYR A 289 31.55 -2.25 -1.28
N ILE A 290 32.51 -2.99 -0.75
CA ILE A 290 32.24 -4.32 -0.20
C ILE A 290 32.16 -4.20 1.32
N VAL A 291 33.19 -3.64 1.94
CA VAL A 291 33.35 -3.70 3.40
C VAL A 291 32.45 -2.70 4.12
N LYS A 292 32.42 -1.44 3.68
CA LYS A 292 31.62 -0.39 4.33
C LYS A 292 30.10 -0.64 4.27
N PRO A 293 29.50 -1.10 3.15
CA PRO A 293 28.07 -1.40 3.12
C PRO A 293 27.72 -2.66 3.92
N TRP A 294 28.55 -3.71 3.87
CA TRP A 294 28.36 -4.90 4.69
C TRP A 294 28.40 -4.60 6.19
N THR A 295 29.38 -3.80 6.61
CA THR A 295 29.48 -3.36 8.01
C THR A 295 28.29 -2.49 8.42
N SER A 296 27.81 -1.60 7.53
CA SER A 296 26.58 -0.83 7.77
C SER A 296 25.35 -1.75 7.94
N ILE A 297 25.17 -2.75 7.07
CA ILE A 297 24.06 -3.71 7.16
C ILE A 297 24.11 -4.49 8.47
N ILE A 298 25.31 -4.96 8.86
CA ILE A 298 25.51 -5.67 10.13
C ILE A 298 25.14 -4.74 11.30
N VAL A 299 25.63 -3.49 11.30
CA VAL A 299 25.34 -2.51 12.36
C VAL A 299 23.84 -2.20 12.44
N ASP A 300 23.16 -2.03 11.32
CA ASP A 300 21.71 -1.76 11.29
C ASP A 300 20.88 -2.97 11.71
N ASN A 301 21.32 -4.19 11.40
CA ASN A 301 20.69 -5.42 11.89
C ASN A 301 20.86 -5.57 13.41
N ILE A 302 22.04 -5.23 13.95
CA ILE A 302 22.30 -5.20 15.39
C ILE A 302 21.42 -4.15 16.07
N LYS A 303 21.34 -2.92 15.52
CA LYS A 303 20.46 -1.86 16.05
C LYS A 303 19.00 -2.27 16.03
N ARG A 304 18.53 -2.88 14.94
CA ARG A 304 17.15 -3.38 14.84
C ARG A 304 16.89 -4.46 15.88
N ALA A 305 17.75 -5.47 15.99
CA ALA A 305 17.62 -6.51 17.01
C ALA A 305 17.57 -5.93 18.43
N TYR A 306 18.41 -4.93 18.73
CA TYR A 306 18.41 -4.23 20.01
C TYR A 306 17.11 -3.46 20.27
N LEU A 307 16.60 -2.72 19.28
CA LEU A 307 15.33 -1.98 19.39
C LEU A 307 14.14 -2.93 19.55
N THR A 308 14.09 -4.03 18.80
CA THR A 308 13.05 -5.06 18.93
C THR A 308 13.08 -5.73 20.29
N TRP A 309 14.26 -6.05 20.82
CA TRP A 309 14.45 -6.58 22.18
C TRP A 309 14.01 -5.58 23.25
N ARG A 310 14.36 -4.29 23.11
CA ARG A 310 13.94 -3.24 24.05
C ARG A 310 12.42 -3.06 24.05
N ALA A 311 11.78 -3.10 22.88
CA ALA A 311 10.33 -2.98 22.75
C ALA A 311 9.58 -4.16 23.36
N THR A 312 10.08 -5.39 23.17
CA THR A 312 9.52 -6.58 23.84
C THR A 312 9.72 -6.54 25.35
N ARG A 313 10.89 -6.08 25.83
CA ARG A 313 11.18 -5.99 27.27
C ARG A 313 10.35 -4.91 27.97
N GLY A 314 10.11 -3.76 27.32
CA GLY A 314 9.22 -2.71 27.83
C GLY A 314 7.79 -3.18 28.03
N ARG A 315 7.24 -3.94 27.06
CA ARG A 315 5.90 -4.54 27.18
C ARG A 315 5.79 -5.60 28.29
N THR A 316 6.86 -6.35 28.56
CA THR A 316 6.88 -7.27 29.72
C THR A 316 6.98 -6.56 31.07
N MET A 317 7.53 -5.34 31.14
CA MET A 317 7.53 -4.57 32.39
C MET A 317 6.18 -3.89 32.65
N GLU A 318 5.47 -3.40 31.62
CA GLU A 318 4.10 -2.90 31.76
C GLU A 318 3.12 -3.98 32.23
N LYS A 319 3.27 -5.24 31.77
CA LYS A 319 2.44 -6.35 32.26
C LYS A 319 2.71 -6.77 33.70
N ASN A 320 3.87 -6.41 34.26
CA ASN A 320 4.27 -6.78 35.62
C ASN A 320 4.05 -5.67 36.65
N ASN A 321 3.45 -4.54 36.27
CA ASN A 321 3.09 -3.46 37.18
C ASN A 321 1.58 -3.15 37.08
N PRO A 322 0.69 -3.96 37.67
CA PRO A 322 -0.76 -3.78 37.56
C PRO A 322 -1.32 -2.63 38.42
N HIS A 323 -0.46 -1.83 39.04
CA HIS A 323 -0.85 -0.71 39.91
C HIS A 323 -0.03 0.55 39.58
N SER A 324 -0.34 1.18 38.45
CA SER A 324 -0.06 2.60 38.18
C SER A 324 -1.10 3.14 37.22
#